data_AF-A0A7S0AIB9-F1
#
_entry.id   AF-A0A7S0AIB9-F1
#
_cell.length_a   1.000
_cell.length_b   1.000
_cell.length_c   1.000
_cell.angle_alpha   90.00
_cell.angle_beta   90.00
_cell.angle_gamma   90.00
#
_symmetry.space_group_name_H-M   'P 1'
#
loop_
_entity.id
_entity.type
_entity.pdbx_description
1 polymer ?
#
loop_
_entity_poly.entity_id
_entity_poly.type
_entity_poly.pdbx_seq_one_letter_code
_entity_poly.pdbx_strand_id
1 'polypeptide(L)'
;MGVGPAYAIPAALAKASIGKEEVNVYEINEAFASQASWSVKELGLSMDKVNPNGGAIALGHPLGCTGARQMATLLHELHRRGGSERSVSQYGVVSMCIGTGMGAAAVIEVPPSPGTTISSRL
;
A
#
# COMPACT_ATOMS: atom_id res chain seq x y z
N MET A 1 6.33 -16.96 9.45
CA MET A 1 5.23 -16.64 8.51
C MET A 1 4.73 -15.21 8.73
N GLY A 2 4.02 -14.93 9.83
CA GLY A 2 3.34 -13.64 10.06
C GLY A 2 4.23 -12.39 10.01
N VAL A 3 5.51 -12.50 10.35
CA VAL A 3 6.46 -11.37 10.35
C VAL A 3 6.90 -10.90 8.95
N GLY A 4 6.49 -11.59 7.89
CA GLY A 4 6.94 -11.35 6.51
C GLY A 4 6.94 -9.88 6.05
N PRO A 5 5.84 -9.11 6.26
CA PRO A 5 5.79 -7.70 5.87
C PRO A 5 6.90 -6.83 6.48
N ALA A 6 7.28 -7.08 7.74
CA ALA A 6 8.33 -6.32 8.42
C ALA A 6 9.70 -6.40 7.73
N TYR A 7 9.97 -7.48 6.98
CA TYR A 7 11.21 -7.64 6.22
C TYR A 7 11.02 -7.30 4.74
N ALA A 8 9.86 -7.65 4.17
CA ALA A 8 9.58 -7.42 2.75
C ALA A 8 9.42 -5.92 2.42
N ILE A 9 8.76 -5.15 3.28
CA ILE A 9 8.50 -3.72 3.04
C ILE A 9 9.82 -2.93 2.96
N PRO A 10 10.75 -3.01 3.94
CA PRO A 10 12.03 -2.31 3.84
C PRO A 10 12.83 -2.70 2.59
N ALA A 11 12.82 -3.99 2.23
CA ALA A 11 13.51 -4.47 1.03
C ALA A 11 12.90 -3.91 -0.27
N ALA A 12 11.57 -3.77 -0.34
CA ALA A 12 10.89 -3.18 -1.50
C ALA A 12 11.12 -1.66 -1.57
N LEU A 13 11.06 -0.95 -0.44
CA LEU A 13 11.34 0.49 -0.37
C LEU A 13 12.78 0.80 -0.79
N ALA A 14 13.75 0.01 -0.33
CA ALA A 14 15.15 0.13 -0.73
C ALA A 14 15.34 -0.06 -2.24
N LYS A 15 14.63 -1.02 -2.86
CA LYS A 15 14.66 -1.21 -4.32
C LYS A 15 14.02 -0.06 -5.09
N ALA A 16 13.02 0.59 -4.52
CA ALA A 16 12.37 1.76 -5.09
C ALA A 16 13.12 3.07 -4.78
N SER A 17 14.19 3.03 -3.97
CA SER A 17 14.96 4.20 -3.55
C SER A 17 14.14 5.30 -2.86
N ILE A 18 13.10 4.92 -2.10
CA ILE A 18 12.28 5.85 -1.31
C ILE A 18 12.25 5.46 0.17
N GLY A 19 12.02 6.45 1.02
CA GLY A 19 11.79 6.27 2.45
C GLY A 19 10.35 5.88 2.79
N LYS A 20 10.14 5.27 3.95
CA LYS A 20 8.79 4.94 4.46
C LYS A 20 7.90 6.18 4.65
N GLU A 21 8.51 7.34 4.90
CA GLU A 21 7.77 8.59 5.13
C GLU A 21 7.09 9.11 3.86
N GLU A 22 7.65 8.79 2.69
CA GLU A 22 7.12 9.16 1.37
C GLU A 22 5.89 8.32 0.99
N VAL A 23 5.68 7.16 1.64
CA VAL A 23 4.52 6.32 1.39
C VAL A 23 3.28 6.94 2.02
N ASN A 24 2.23 7.07 1.21
CA ASN A 24 0.95 7.63 1.62
C ASN A 24 0.00 6.57 2.19
N VAL A 25 0.03 5.34 1.64
CA VAL A 25 -0.88 4.26 2.01
C VAL A 25 -0.17 2.90 2.02
N TYR A 26 -0.42 2.13 3.07
CA TYR A 26 0.01 0.75 3.22
C TYR A 26 -1.22 -0.17 3.25
N GLU A 27 -1.35 -1.03 2.25
CA GLU A 27 -2.25 -2.18 2.29
C GLU A 27 -1.48 -3.40 2.81
N ILE A 28 -1.58 -3.66 4.11
CA ILE A 28 -0.94 -4.81 4.77
C ILE A 28 -2.01 -5.87 5.03
N ASN A 29 -1.81 -7.07 4.47
CA ASN A 29 -2.80 -8.13 4.61
C ASN A 29 -2.99 -8.53 6.07
N GLU A 30 -4.23 -8.52 6.53
CA GLU A 30 -4.61 -8.84 7.91
C GLU A 30 -4.99 -10.32 8.04
N ALA A 31 -4.08 -11.23 7.69
CA ALA A 31 -4.33 -12.67 7.86
C ALA A 31 -4.69 -13.02 9.31
N PHE A 32 -4.04 -12.33 10.25
CA PHE A 32 -4.37 -12.28 11.67
C PHE A 32 -4.05 -10.89 12.23
N ALA A 33 -4.79 -10.45 13.26
CA ALA A 33 -4.54 -9.16 13.92
C ALA A 33 -3.16 -9.10 14.60
N SER A 34 -2.71 -10.21 15.18
CA SER A 34 -1.42 -10.31 15.87
C SER A 34 -0.23 -10.01 14.94
N GLN A 35 -0.22 -10.61 13.75
CA GLN A 35 0.87 -10.38 12.79
C GLN A 35 0.82 -8.97 12.19
N ALA A 36 -0.38 -8.47 11.87
CA ALA A 36 -0.53 -7.16 11.25
C ALA A 36 -0.07 -6.05 12.21
N SER A 37 -0.58 -6.07 13.45
CA SER A 37 -0.18 -5.11 14.48
C SER A 37 1.30 -5.18 14.81
N TRP A 38 1.88 -6.38 14.85
CA TRP A 38 3.32 -6.54 15.09
C TRP A 38 4.15 -5.94 13.95
N SER A 39 3.85 -6.24 12.67
CA SER A 39 4.59 -5.67 11.54
C SER A 39 4.46 -4.14 11.45
N VAL A 40 3.28 -3.59 11.74
CA VAL A 40 3.07 -2.13 11.77
C VAL A 40 3.90 -1.48 12.88
N LYS A 41 3.91 -2.08 14.07
CA LYS A 41 4.70 -1.59 15.21
C LYS A 41 6.20 -1.67 14.94
N GLU A 42 6.67 -2.80 14.42
CA GLU A 42 8.09 -3.03 14.13
C GLU A 42 8.64 -2.03 13.09
N LEU A 43 7.85 -1.74 12.06
CA LEU A 43 8.21 -0.76 11.02
C LEU A 43 8.00 0.69 11.48
N GLY A 44 7.34 0.90 12.62
CA GLY A 44 6.92 2.21 13.12
C GLY A 44 6.08 2.96 12.09
N LEU A 45 5.08 2.30 11.50
CA LEU A 45 4.17 2.93 10.54
C LEU A 45 3.03 3.64 11.29
N SER A 46 2.57 4.75 10.75
CA SER A 46 1.41 5.46 11.28
C SER A 46 0.11 4.75 10.89
N MET A 47 -0.77 4.52 11.87
CA MET A 47 -2.00 3.74 11.68
C MET A 47 -2.98 4.39 10.69
N ASP A 48 -2.98 5.72 10.53
CA ASP A 48 -3.81 6.44 9.55
C ASP A 48 -3.42 6.18 8.09
N LYS A 49 -2.21 5.65 7.87
CA LYS A 49 -1.73 5.22 6.56
C LYS A 49 -1.97 3.74 6.30
N VAL A 50 -2.29 2.93 7.31
CA VAL A 50 -2.42 1.47 7.17
C VAL A 50 -3.88 1.07 7.00
N ASN A 51 -4.21 0.40 5.90
CA ASN A 51 -5.55 -0.12 5.58
C ASN A 51 -6.69 0.90 5.85
N PRO A 52 -6.63 2.13 5.30
CA PRO A 52 -7.56 3.21 5.65
C PRO A 52 -9.03 2.88 5.31
N ASN A 53 -9.25 1.93 4.40
CA ASN A 53 -10.58 1.46 3.98
C ASN A 53 -10.92 0.06 4.51
N GLY A 54 -10.21 -0.41 5.55
CA GLY A 54 -10.34 -1.74 6.12
C GLY A 54 -9.53 -2.82 5.39
N GLY A 55 -9.14 -3.87 6.13
CA GLY A 55 -8.34 -4.98 5.61
C GLY A 55 -9.07 -6.32 5.59
N ALA A 56 -8.29 -7.39 5.52
CA ALA A 56 -8.81 -8.75 5.33
C ALA A 56 -9.62 -9.30 6.51
N ILE A 57 -9.48 -8.73 7.72
CA ILE A 57 -10.34 -9.10 8.86
C ILE A 57 -11.80 -8.71 8.58
N ALA A 58 -12.01 -7.55 7.95
CA ALA A 58 -13.34 -7.04 7.63
C ALA A 58 -13.83 -7.52 6.24
N LEU A 59 -12.95 -7.48 5.24
CA LEU A 59 -13.28 -7.73 3.84
C LEU A 59 -13.15 -9.21 3.43
N GLY A 60 -12.58 -10.04 4.31
CA GLY A 60 -12.27 -11.44 4.04
C GLY A 60 -10.92 -11.65 3.34
N HIS A 61 -10.45 -12.91 3.36
CA HIS A 61 -9.15 -13.32 2.81
C HIS A 61 -9.29 -14.50 1.82
N PRO A 62 -9.87 -14.30 0.62
CA PRO A 62 -9.73 -15.27 -0.46
C PRO A 62 -8.27 -15.31 -0.92
N LEU A 63 -7.53 -16.35 -0.50
CA LEU A 63 -6.06 -16.46 -0.58
C LEU A 63 -5.46 -15.95 -1.90
N GLY A 64 -5.90 -16.49 -3.05
CA GLY A 64 -5.35 -16.11 -4.36
C GLY A 64 -5.80 -14.73 -4.87
N CYS A 65 -6.91 -14.20 -4.38
CA CYS A 65 -7.48 -12.93 -4.83
C CYS A 65 -6.95 -11.72 -4.01
N THR A 66 -6.54 -11.95 -2.76
CA THR A 66 -6.25 -10.87 -1.82
C THR A 66 -5.18 -9.89 -2.32
N GLY A 67 -4.11 -10.35 -2.95
CA GLY A 67 -3.08 -9.46 -3.50
C GLY A 67 -3.61 -8.55 -4.61
N ALA A 68 -4.45 -9.08 -5.50
CA ALA A 68 -5.09 -8.30 -6.56
C ALA A 68 -6.11 -7.30 -5.98
N ARG A 69 -6.90 -7.74 -4.99
CA ARG A 69 -7.83 -6.85 -4.27
C ARG A 69 -7.09 -5.69 -3.60
N GLN A 70 -6.02 -5.97 -2.86
CA GLN A 70 -5.20 -4.94 -2.21
C GLN A 70 -4.65 -3.94 -3.22
N MET A 71 -4.18 -4.40 -4.38
CA MET A 71 -3.73 -3.50 -5.44
C MET A 71 -4.85 -2.60 -5.95
N ALA A 72 -6.03 -3.15 -6.22
CA ALA A 72 -7.18 -2.34 -6.64
C ALA A 72 -7.55 -1.30 -5.57
N THR A 73 -7.68 -1.72 -4.31
CA THR A 73 -7.98 -0.82 -3.18
C THR A 73 -6.93 0.28 -3.05
N LEU A 74 -5.63 -0.07 -3.10
CA LEU A 74 -4.53 0.88 -3.00
C LEU A 74 -4.56 1.93 -4.11
N LEU A 75 -4.68 1.49 -5.37
CA LEU A 75 -4.68 2.40 -6.52
C LEU A 75 -5.84 3.40 -6.46
N HIS A 76 -7.04 2.94 -6.13
CA HIS A 76 -8.21 3.82 -5.97
C HIS A 76 -8.04 4.79 -4.79
N GLU A 77 -7.44 4.36 -3.69
CA GLU A 77 -7.20 5.22 -2.53
C GLU A 77 -6.13 6.28 -2.81
N LEU A 78 -5.01 5.92 -3.43
CA LEU A 78 -3.99 6.87 -3.86
C LEU A 78 -4.57 7.88 -4.86
N HIS A 79 -5.41 7.40 -5.77
CA HIS A 79 -6.11 8.28 -6.70
C HIS A 79 -7.02 9.28 -5.99
N ARG A 80 -7.79 8.82 -4.99
CA ARG A 80 -8.69 9.64 -4.19
C ARG A 80 -7.95 10.68 -3.36
N ARG A 81 -6.83 10.31 -2.73
CA ARG A 81 -5.99 11.23 -1.93
C ARG A 81 -5.32 12.30 -2.79
N GLY A 82 -4.92 11.96 -4.01
CA GLY A 82 -4.33 12.93 -4.93
C GLY A 82 -5.34 13.84 -5.64
N GLY A 83 -6.65 13.54 -5.63
CA GLY A 83 -7.66 14.34 -6.33
C GLY A 83 -7.53 14.35 -7.86
N SER A 84 -8.25 15.27 -8.51
CA SER A 84 -8.23 15.49 -9.98
C SER A 84 -6.98 16.20 -10.48
N GLU A 85 -6.28 16.90 -9.60
CA GLU A 85 -5.12 17.71 -9.92
C GLU A 85 -4.02 17.39 -8.92
N ARG A 86 -3.04 16.59 -9.35
CA ARG A 86 -1.91 16.18 -8.53
C ARG A 86 -0.70 17.00 -8.93
N SER A 87 -0.07 17.63 -7.97
CA SER A 87 1.24 18.29 -8.15
C SER A 87 2.40 17.34 -7.82
N VAL A 88 2.13 16.24 -7.11
CA VAL A 88 3.14 15.32 -6.55
C VAL A 88 2.69 13.87 -6.73
N SER A 89 3.63 12.99 -7.05
CA SER A 89 3.42 11.53 -7.08
C SER A 89 2.88 11.02 -5.75
N GLN A 90 2.03 10.00 -5.80
CA GLN A 90 1.52 9.31 -4.62
C GLN A 90 2.14 7.91 -4.57
N TYR A 91 2.74 7.56 -3.44
CA TYR A 91 3.35 6.25 -3.24
C TYR A 91 2.49 5.38 -2.33
N GLY A 92 2.35 4.11 -2.70
CA GLY A 92 1.67 3.12 -1.88
C GLY A 92 2.43 1.81 -1.82
N VAL A 93 2.12 1.02 -0.80
CA VAL A 93 2.72 -0.30 -0.61
C VAL A 93 1.62 -1.34 -0.40
N VAL A 94 1.66 -2.44 -1.15
CA VAL A 94 0.95 -3.67 -0.80
C VAL A 94 1.95 -4.63 -0.17
N SER A 95 1.57 -5.26 0.94
CA SER A 95 2.38 -6.32 1.54
C SER A 95 1.53 -7.39 2.21
N MET A 96 2.07 -8.61 2.29
CA MET A 96 1.44 -9.75 2.94
C MET A 96 2.45 -10.73 3.50
N CYS A 97 2.08 -11.38 4.61
CA CYS A 97 2.71 -12.62 5.03
C CYS A 97 2.27 -13.77 4.10
N ILE A 98 3.16 -14.72 3.87
CA ILE A 98 2.90 -15.88 3.01
C ILE A 98 3.19 -17.14 3.80
N GLY A 99 2.32 -18.15 3.62
CA GLY A 99 2.46 -19.49 4.19
C GLY A 99 3.88 -20.02 4.06
N THR A 100 4.26 -20.94 4.94
CA THR A 100 5.59 -21.58 4.95
C THR A 100 6.78 -20.66 5.25
N GLY A 101 6.56 -19.37 5.55
CA GLY A 101 7.59 -18.52 6.14
C GLY A 101 8.14 -17.42 5.23
N MET A 102 7.33 -16.89 4.31
CA MET A 102 7.74 -15.83 3.39
C MET A 102 6.96 -14.53 3.63
N GLY A 103 7.41 -13.46 2.99
CA GLY A 103 6.70 -12.20 2.88
C GLY A 103 6.93 -11.59 1.50
N ALA A 104 5.95 -10.84 1.00
CA ALA A 104 6.07 -10.09 -0.24
C ALA A 104 5.65 -8.64 -0.01
N ALA A 105 6.27 -7.73 -0.76
CA ALA A 105 5.89 -6.33 -0.82
C ALA A 105 6.11 -5.79 -2.23
N ALA A 106 5.24 -4.87 -2.64
CA ALA A 106 5.36 -4.11 -3.87
C ALA A 106 5.13 -2.62 -3.57
N VAL A 107 6.01 -1.78 -4.10
CA VAL A 107 5.86 -0.31 -4.08
C VAL A 107 5.21 0.10 -5.38
N ILE A 108 4.18 0.93 -5.29
CA ILE A 108 3.44 1.46 -6.44
C ILE A 108 3.54 2.97 -6.42
N GLU A 109 3.88 3.54 -7.57
CA GLU A 109 3.79 4.97 -7.82
C GLU A 109 2.55 5.25 -8.66
N VAL A 110 1.76 6.21 -8.20
CA VAL A 110 0.71 6.84 -8.99
C VAL A 110 1.22 8.23 -9.36
N PRO A 111 1.56 8.48 -10.64
CA PRO A 111 2.13 9.75 -11.05
C PRO A 111 1.09 10.89 -10.95
N PRO A 112 1.57 12.14 -11.01
CA PRO A 112 0.70 13.29 -11.11
C PRO A 112 -0.17 13.19 -12.38
N SER A 113 -1.43 13.60 -12.30
CA SER A 113 -2.25 13.74 -13.51
C SER A 113 -1.74 14.97 -14.28
N PRO A 114 -1.40 14.85 -15.58
CA PRO A 114 -1.18 16.03 -16.39
C PRO A 114 -2.50 16.81 -16.38
N GLY A 115 -2.48 18.01 -15.82
CA GLY A 115 -3.65 18.87 -15.74
C GLY A 115 -4.37 18.89 -17.09
N THR A 116 -5.70 18.78 -17.06
CA THR A 116 -6.53 18.92 -18.26
C THR A 116 -6.48 20.38 -18.68
N THR A 117 -5.37 20.81 -19.28
CA THR A 117 -5.33 22.02 -20.08
C THR A 117 -6.03 21.66 -21.39
N ILE A 118 -7.38 21.62 -21.37
CA ILE A 118 -8.13 21.85 -22.60
C ILE A 118 -7.75 23.29 -22.98
N SER A 119 -6.76 23.40 -23.86
CA SER A 119 -6.43 24.62 -24.54
C SER A 119 -7.69 25.05 -25.30
N SER A 120 -8.50 25.91 -24.68
CA SER A 120 -9.65 26.58 -25.27
C SER A 120 -9.19 27.63 -26.29
N ARG A 121 -8.35 27.23 -27.24
CA ARG A 121 -8.08 28.00 -28.46
C ARG A 121 -9.10 27.56 -29.50
N LEU A 122 -10.29 28.13 -29.38
CA LEU A 122 -11.08 28.55 -30.53
C LEU A 122 -10.72 30.02 -30.82
#